data_AF-A0A8T2TPZ0-F1
#
_entry.id   AF-A0A8T2TPZ0-F1
#
_cell.length_a   1.000
_cell.length_b   1.000
_cell.length_c   1.000
_cell.angle_alpha   90.00
_cell.angle_beta   90.00
_cell.angle_gamma   90.00
#
_symmetry.space_group_name_H-M   'P 1'
#
loop_
_entity.id
_entity.type
_entity.pdbx_description
1 polymer ?
#
loop_
_entity_poly.entity_id
_entity_poly.type
_entity_poly.pdbx_seq_one_letter_code
_entity_poly.pdbx_strand_id
1 'polypeptide(L)' 'MKLLYTAEKAILSASCGTYLSGFAMPHNPPTEMHKHCYHMISGAVDVAIFRDAVIADVKANKDVVKR' A
#
# COMPACT_ATOMS: atom_id res chain seq x y z
N MET A 1 -14.26 5.07 1.51
CA MET A 1 -14.31 4.47 0.15
C MET A 1 -15.46 3.48 0.08
N LYS A 2 -16.41 3.66 -0.86
CA LYS A 2 -17.61 2.80 -0.95
C LYS A 2 -17.31 1.41 -1.53
N LEU A 3 -16.39 1.34 -2.49
CA LEU A 3 -16.00 0.10 -3.18
C LEU A 3 -15.29 -0.90 -2.26
N LEU A 4 -14.28 -0.44 -1.49
CA LEU A 4 -13.50 -1.28 -0.59
C LEU A 4 -14.39 -1.93 0.48
N TYR A 5 -15.28 -1.12 1.08
CA TYR A 5 -16.26 -1.59 2.05
C TYR A 5 -17.23 -2.63 1.47
N THR A 6 -17.70 -2.42 0.23
CA THR A 6 -18.55 -3.40 -0.45
C THR A 6 -17.81 -4.71 -0.72
N ALA A 7 -16.54 -4.65 -1.14
CA ALA A 7 -15.71 -5.83 -1.37
C ALA A 7 -15.45 -6.62 -0.08
N GLU A 8 -15.06 -5.94 1.01
CA GLU A 8 -14.86 -6.56 2.32
C GLU A 8 -16.12 -7.25 2.84
N LYS A 9 -17.28 -6.58 2.72
CA LYS A 9 -18.57 -7.15 3.12
C LYS A 9 -18.94 -8.38 2.28
N ALA A 10 -18.66 -8.35 0.98
CA ALA A 10 -18.94 -9.47 0.09
C ALA A 10 -18.07 -10.69 0.42
N ILE A 11 -16.77 -10.49 0.70
CA ILE A 11 -15.88 -11.58 1.13
C ILE A 11 -16.31 -12.14 2.49
N LEU A 12 -16.68 -11.29 3.45
CA LEU A 12 -17.16 -11.75 4.75
C LEU A 12 -18.43 -12.61 4.64
N SER A 13 -19.26 -12.36 3.63
CA SER A 13 -20.46 -13.16 3.34
C SER A 13 -20.21 -14.41 2.51
N ALA A 14 -19.00 -14.63 1.99
CA ALA A 14 -18.68 -15.78 1.15
C ALA A 14 -18.38 -17.03 2.00
N SER A 15 -18.93 -18.18 1.60
CA SER A 15 -18.94 -19.40 2.41
C SER A 15 -17.63 -20.19 2.44
N CYS A 16 -16.66 -19.90 1.57
CA CYS A 16 -15.21 -20.20 1.71
C CYS A 16 -14.46 -19.92 0.40
N GLY A 17 -13.13 -19.74 0.47
CA GLY A 17 -12.23 -19.79 -0.68
C GLY A 17 -11.93 -18.46 -1.39
N THR A 18 -12.50 -17.34 -0.94
CA THR A 18 -12.18 -16.01 -1.46
C THR A 18 -11.44 -15.20 -0.41
N TYR A 19 -10.35 -14.57 -0.83
CA TYR A 19 -9.49 -13.78 0.04
C TYR A 19 -9.16 -12.45 -0.63
N LEU A 20 -9.09 -11.39 0.16
CA LEU A 20 -8.63 -10.09 -0.32
C LEU A 20 -7.11 -10.07 -0.38
N SER A 21 -6.59 -9.42 -1.42
CA SER A 21 -5.17 -9.08 -1.55
C SER A 21 -4.98 -7.59 -1.73
N GLY A 22 -3.89 -7.02 -1.23
CA GLY A 22 -3.63 -5.59 -1.37
C GLY A 22 -2.24 -5.16 -0.94
N PHE A 23 -1.99 -3.85 -1.04
CA PHE A 23 -0.76 -3.22 -0.59
C PHE A 23 -0.95 -2.57 0.77
N ALA A 24 0.01 -2.74 1.68
CA ALA A 24 0.07 -1.99 2.92
C ALA A 24 0.36 -0.52 2.61
N MET A 25 -0.49 0.37 3.11
CA MET A 25 -0.34 1.81 2.95
C MET A 25 -0.09 2.47 4.31
N PRO A 26 0.50 3.68 4.37
CA PRO A 26 0.76 4.36 5.65
C PRO A 26 -0.47 4.54 6.55
N HIS A 27 -1.66 4.67 5.96
CA HIS A 27 -2.94 4.82 6.66
C HIS A 27 -3.72 3.49 6.81
N ASN A 28 -3.24 2.41 6.18
CA ASN A 28 -3.80 1.06 6.28
C ASN A 28 -2.66 0.07 6.54
N PRO A 29 -2.23 -0.06 7.81
CA PRO A 29 -1.14 -0.96 8.15
C PRO A 29 -1.56 -2.42 7.93
N PRO A 30 -0.60 -3.33 7.68
CA PRO A 30 -0.88 -4.73 7.39
C PRO A 30 -1.63 -5.45 8.52
N THR A 31 -1.43 -5.03 9.77
CA THR A 31 -2.14 -5.55 10.95
C THR A 31 -3.63 -5.27 10.92
N GLU A 32 -4.04 -4.08 10.46
CA GLU A 32 -5.47 -3.76 10.31
C GLU A 32 -6.03 -4.49 9.08
N MET A 33 -5.31 -4.52 7.96
CA MET A 33 -5.75 -5.22 6.75
C MET A 33 -6.03 -6.71 7.00
N HIS A 34 -5.21 -7.40 7.80
CA HIS A 34 -5.48 -8.79 8.19
C HIS A 34 -6.82 -8.97 8.91
N LYS A 35 -7.23 -8.02 9.76
CA LYS A 35 -8.54 -8.07 10.44
C LYS A 35 -9.71 -7.92 9.46
N HIS A 36 -9.48 -7.30 8.30
CA HIS A 36 -10.45 -7.08 7.24
C HIS A 36 -10.44 -8.18 6.16
N CYS A 37 -10.01 -9.40 6.51
CA CYS A 37 -9.99 -10.58 5.62
C CYS A 37 -8.97 -10.52 4.46
N TYR A 38 -7.97 -9.64 4.53
CA TYR A 38 -6.83 -9.69 3.60
C TYR A 38 -5.88 -10.81 4.02
N HIS A 39 -5.58 -11.73 3.10
CA HIS A 39 -4.66 -12.85 3.34
C HIS A 39 -3.33 -12.68 2.60
N MET A 40 -3.32 -11.94 1.49
CA MET A 40 -2.10 -11.59 0.77
C MET A 40 -1.87 -10.08 0.84
N ILE A 41 -0.85 -9.66 1.59
CA ILE A 41 -0.53 -8.25 1.78
C ILE A 41 0.90 -8.02 1.31
N SER A 42 1.09 -7.12 0.34
CA SER A 42 2.41 -6.67 -0.10
C SER A 42 2.80 -5.38 0.61
N GLY A 43 4.01 -5.33 1.18
CA GLY A 43 4.47 -4.18 1.97
C GLY A 43 4.73 -2.90 1.18
N ALA A 44 4.89 -2.98 -0.16
CA ALA A 44 5.25 -1.85 -1.04
C ALA A 44 6.41 -0.96 -0.51
N VAL A 45 7.34 -1.56 0.24
CA VAL A 45 8.42 -0.84 0.94
C VAL A 45 9.42 -0.24 -0.06
N ASP A 46 9.59 -0.91 -1.19
CA ASP A 46 10.38 -0.46 -2.33
C ASP A 46 9.94 0.92 -2.85
N VAL A 47 8.63 1.19 -2.92
CA VAL A 47 8.09 2.48 -3.39
C VAL A 47 8.54 3.63 -2.49
N ALA A 48 8.48 3.44 -1.16
CA ALA A 48 8.90 4.47 -0.21
C ALA A 48 10.42 4.71 -0.29
N ILE A 49 11.21 3.63 -0.38
CA ILE A 49 12.67 3.70 -0.52
C ILE A 49 13.06 4.45 -1.80
N PHE A 50 12.45 4.11 -2.94
CA PHE A 50 12.73 4.79 -4.20
C PHE A 50 12.36 6.26 -4.17
N ARG A 51 11.19 6.61 -3.61
CA ARG A 51 10.78 8.01 -3.44
C ARG A 51 11.82 8.79 -2.66
N ASP A 52 12.27 8.25 -1.53
CA ASP A 52 13.20 8.96 -0.63
C ASP A 52 14.59 9.11 -1.25
N ALA A 53 15.06 8.08 -1.95
CA ALA A 53 16.30 8.13 -2.72
C ALA A 53 16.25 9.21 -3.81
N VAL A 54 15.16 9.29 -4.59
CA VAL A 54 14.98 10.32 -5.63
C VAL A 54 14.90 11.72 -5.02
N ILE A 55 14.19 11.90 -3.91
CA ILE A 55 14.12 13.20 -3.22
C ILE A 55 15.50 13.63 -2.72
N ALA A 56 16.28 12.71 -2.16
CA ALA A 56 17.62 12.99 -1.67
C ALA A 56 18.56 13.38 -2.82
N ASP A 57 18.51 12.64 -3.94
CA ASP A 57 19.29 12.93 -5.15
C ASP A 57 18.96 14.31 -5.72
N VAL A 58 17.66 14.61 -5.88
CA VAL A 58 17.22 15.91 -6.39
C VAL A 58 17.65 17.04 -5.44
N LYS A 59 17.58 16.86 -4.12
CA LYS A 59 18.06 17.87 -3.16
C LYS A 59 19.57 18.09 -3.26
N ALA A 60 20.36 17.02 -3.45
CA ALA A 60 21.81 17.11 -3.56
C ALA A 60 22.26 17.76 -4.87
N ASN A 61 21.52 17.56 -5.97
CA ASN A 61 21.94 17.96 -7.32
C ASN A 61 21.16 19.14 -7.92
N LYS A 62 20.24 19.75 -7.15
CA LYS A 62 19.37 20.87 -7.58
C LYS A 62 20.12 22.08 -8.17
N ASP A 63 21.34 22.33 -7.71
CA ASP A 63 22.15 23.49 -8.14
C ASP A 63 23.19 23.13 -9.22
N VAL A 64 23.41 21.83 -9.48
CA VAL A 64 24.32 21.35 -10.54
C VAL A 64 23.75 21.62 -11.93
N VAL A 65 22.41 21.63 -12.06
CA VAL A 65 21.69 21.85 -13.33
C VAL A 65 21.51 23.34 -13.66
N LYS A 66 21.78 24.26 -12.73
CA LYS A 66 21.62 25.72 -12.92
C LYS A 66 22.87 26.44 -13.43
N ARG A 67 23.92 25.72 -13.82
CA ARG A 67 25.14 26.28 -14.43
C ARG A 67 25.16 26.07 -15.94
#